data_AF-A0A4R1WUB6-F1
#
_entry.id   AF-A0A4R1WUB6-F1
#
_cell.length_a   1.000
_cell.length_b   1.000
_cell.length_c   1.000
_cell.angle_alpha   90.00
_cell.angle_beta   90.00
_cell.angle_gamma   90.00
#
_symmetry.space_group_name_H-M   'P 1'
#
loop_
_entity.id
_entity.type
_entity.pdbx_description
1 polymer ?
#
loop_
_entity_poly.entity_id
_entity_poly.type
_entity_poly.pdbx_seq_one_letter_code
_entity_poly.pdbx_strand_id
1 'polypeptide(L)'
;MTATVAVTDVPTAGRVSVARGYRFELVKMISQWRVRLLVLVCWIAPALFVAAVSQQGSLPVDTLFGRWMHATAWAGPVVVLGFSGTWALPLLTSLVAGDAFASEDRLGTWRHLLVAVRSPRRIFAAKALASLTVIVLLVAGLAISSTVGGLIAIGNHPLIGLDGHLLTPADAAGKVLLAWVCVLAPTLALAAIGLLGSVALGRSPMGLLLPAIVALTMQLAQMLPIPVAVRLALPGYAFTAWSGLFTSPAQLGPLLIGIGVSLVWAVAATALAYRLFVRRDFTNLTDDGAGRRALTGGLLPLVVLLGVSIGVVTPATGATGSGIEQEKVQQSVATAFAHLYRLQTKQLNRPDVTEAQLKATAACTKGGDQVAAQGAGNDWRCVVTWHLPDVEAAGTAVYQLDVTPDGRYVADGDGPKEVNGFFLVRTPQGDAPNPLWQFDAKLELLSATPKE
;
A
#
# COMPACT_ATOMS: atom_id res chain seq x y z
N MET A 1 76.75 17.75 20.69
CA MET A 1 75.79 16.75 20.16
C MET A 1 74.39 17.18 20.55
N THR A 2 73.67 17.82 19.66
CA THR A 2 72.26 18.19 19.83
C THR A 2 71.41 17.12 19.18
N ALA A 3 70.71 16.32 19.98
CA ALA A 3 69.79 15.32 19.48
C ALA A 3 68.50 16.00 18.98
N THR A 4 68.35 16.11 17.66
CA THR A 4 67.06 16.41 17.03
C THR A 4 66.13 15.21 17.22
N VAL A 5 65.16 15.36 18.10
CA VAL A 5 64.04 14.42 18.21
C VAL A 5 63.22 14.54 16.92
N ALA A 6 63.33 13.52 16.07
CA ALA A 6 62.43 13.35 14.94
C ALA A 6 61.02 13.12 15.51
N VAL A 7 60.12 14.09 15.28
CA VAL A 7 58.70 13.93 15.55
C VAL A 7 58.20 12.81 14.63
N THR A 8 58.05 11.61 15.18
CA THR A 8 57.41 10.49 14.52
C THR A 8 56.01 10.92 14.10
N ASP A 9 55.68 10.69 12.82
CA ASP A 9 54.36 10.90 12.22
C ASP A 9 53.25 10.55 13.21
N VAL A 10 52.52 11.56 13.68
CA VAL A 10 51.29 11.34 14.43
C VAL A 10 50.37 10.56 13.51
N PRO A 11 49.94 9.32 13.84
CA PRO A 11 49.03 8.59 12.98
C PRO A 11 47.79 9.45 12.81
N THR A 12 47.59 10.00 11.62
CA THR A 12 46.41 10.78 11.29
C THR A 12 45.23 9.86 11.49
N ALA A 13 44.50 10.04 12.61
CA ALA A 13 43.36 9.21 12.96
C ALA A 13 42.43 9.15 11.73
N GLY A 14 42.39 7.98 11.09
CA GLY A 14 41.72 7.81 9.81
C GLY A 14 40.26 8.21 9.94
N ARG A 15 39.77 9.06 9.03
CA ARG A 15 38.38 9.51 9.04
C ARG A 15 37.44 8.30 8.99
N VAL A 16 36.52 8.18 9.95
CA VAL A 16 35.56 7.05 10.03
C VAL A 16 34.78 6.93 8.71
N SER A 17 34.77 5.72 8.12
CA SER A 17 34.07 5.44 6.87
C SER A 17 32.56 5.29 7.11
N VAL A 18 31.76 5.52 6.06
CA VAL A 18 30.29 5.34 6.10
C VAL A 18 29.92 3.91 6.50
N ALA A 19 30.65 2.90 6.01
CA ALA A 19 30.41 1.50 6.34
C ALA A 19 30.56 1.19 7.84
N ARG A 20 31.57 1.77 8.51
CA ARG A 20 31.73 1.61 9.97
C ARG A 20 30.61 2.31 10.73
N GLY A 21 30.25 3.53 10.32
CA GLY A 21 29.12 4.26 10.89
C GLY A 21 27.80 3.50 10.72
N TYR A 22 27.54 2.98 9.52
CA TYR A 22 26.37 2.18 9.20
C TYR A 22 26.26 0.92 10.09
N ARG A 23 27.36 0.17 10.24
CA ARG A 23 27.38 -1.01 11.13
C ARG A 23 27.10 -0.63 12.58
N PHE A 24 27.67 0.48 13.05
CA PHE A 24 27.41 0.98 14.39
C PHE A 24 25.93 1.34 14.59
N GLU A 25 25.33 2.07 13.65
CA GLU A 25 23.91 2.45 13.71
C GLU A 25 22.98 1.23 13.65
N LEU A 26 23.29 0.23 12.83
CA LEU A 26 22.53 -1.03 12.80
C LEU A 26 22.59 -1.76 14.13
N VAL A 27 23.79 -1.94 14.70
CA VAL A 27 23.94 -2.58 16.02
C VAL A 27 23.19 -1.79 17.08
N LYS A 28 23.27 -0.46 17.05
CA LYS A 28 22.51 0.41 17.94
C LYS A 28 21.01 0.14 17.81
N MET A 29 20.44 0.19 16.60
CA MET A 29 19.02 -0.07 16.38
C MET A 29 18.61 -1.46 16.84
N ILE A 30 19.33 -2.51 16.44
CA ILE A 30 19.03 -3.89 16.82
C ILE A 30 19.22 -4.13 18.32
N SER A 31 20.05 -3.35 19.03
CA SER A 31 20.19 -3.43 20.48
C SER A 31 19.00 -2.86 21.25
N GLN A 32 18.21 -1.98 20.62
CA GLN A 32 17.03 -1.38 21.24
C GLN A 32 15.90 -2.40 21.33
N TRP A 33 15.34 -2.57 22.52
CA TRP A 33 14.23 -3.51 22.75
C TRP A 33 13.02 -3.23 21.84
N ARG A 34 12.75 -1.96 21.54
CA ARG A 34 11.65 -1.54 20.65
C ARG A 34 11.79 -2.12 19.25
N VAL A 35 12.98 -2.02 18.66
CA VAL A 35 13.27 -2.56 17.32
C VAL A 35 13.24 -4.08 17.33
N ARG A 36 13.78 -4.72 18.37
CA ARG A 36 13.68 -6.19 18.53
C ARG A 36 12.23 -6.66 18.59
N LEU A 37 11.39 -5.96 19.35
CA LEU A 37 9.97 -6.25 19.43
C LEU A 37 9.29 -6.04 18.07
N LEU A 38 9.61 -4.96 17.35
CA LEU A 38 9.07 -4.75 16.00
C LEU A 38 9.47 -5.87 15.03
N VAL A 39 10.74 -6.30 15.04
CA VAL A 39 11.21 -7.42 14.22
C VAL A 39 10.44 -8.69 14.58
N LEU A 40 10.32 -9.02 15.86
CA LEU A 40 9.56 -10.19 16.31
C LEU A 40 8.11 -10.12 15.83
N VAL A 41 7.44 -8.99 16.03
CA VAL A 41 6.05 -8.78 15.61
C VAL A 41 5.91 -8.91 14.10
N CYS A 42 6.76 -8.25 13.30
CA CYS A 42 6.66 -8.29 11.83
C CYS A 42 6.92 -9.70 11.27
N TRP A 43 7.78 -10.50 11.91
CA TRP A 43 8.13 -11.83 11.44
C TRP A 43 7.22 -12.95 11.94
N ILE A 44 6.46 -12.73 13.03
CA ILE A 44 5.61 -13.76 13.65
C ILE A 44 4.12 -13.42 13.57
N ALA A 45 3.73 -12.18 13.85
CA ALA A 45 2.32 -11.83 14.00
C ALA A 45 1.48 -12.07 12.73
N PRO A 46 1.96 -11.79 11.49
CA PRO A 46 1.18 -12.09 10.30
C PRO A 46 0.91 -13.58 10.10
N ALA A 47 1.90 -14.45 10.33
CA ALA A 47 1.71 -15.89 10.25
C ALA A 47 0.68 -16.38 11.29
N LEU A 48 0.78 -15.90 12.53
CA LEU A 48 -0.19 -16.22 13.58
C LEU A 48 -1.59 -15.72 13.26
N PHE A 49 -1.70 -14.51 12.70
CA PHE A 49 -2.97 -13.94 12.27
C PHE A 49 -3.64 -14.83 11.21
N VAL A 50 -2.90 -15.22 10.17
CA VAL A 50 -3.45 -16.09 9.11
C VAL A 50 -3.85 -17.46 9.66
N ALA A 51 -3.04 -18.06 10.54
CA ALA A 51 -3.34 -19.34 11.19
C ALA A 51 -4.51 -19.26 12.19
N ALA A 52 -4.74 -18.11 12.82
CA ALA A 52 -5.87 -17.88 13.69
C ALA A 52 -7.16 -17.71 12.87
N VAL A 53 -7.14 -16.90 11.81
CA VAL A 53 -8.29 -16.72 10.92
C VAL A 53 -8.66 -18.04 10.25
N SER A 54 -7.69 -18.89 9.87
CA SER A 54 -7.99 -20.19 9.26
C SER A 54 -8.76 -21.15 10.18
N GLN A 55 -8.77 -20.92 11.49
CA GLN A 55 -9.51 -21.72 12.48
C GLN A 55 -10.85 -21.10 12.87
N GLN A 56 -11.12 -19.86 12.46
CA GLN A 56 -12.37 -19.16 12.77
C GLN A 56 -13.43 -19.46 11.73
N GLY A 57 -14.71 -19.40 12.12
CA GLY A 57 -15.84 -19.47 11.18
C GLY A 57 -16.22 -18.12 10.57
N SER A 58 -15.72 -17.01 11.13
CA SER A 58 -15.99 -15.65 10.68
C SER A 58 -14.80 -15.10 9.90
N LEU A 59 -15.04 -14.62 8.69
CA LEU A 59 -14.05 -14.00 7.82
C LEU A 59 -14.08 -12.46 7.90
N PRO A 60 -12.96 -11.76 7.68
CA PRO A 60 -12.92 -10.31 7.61
C PRO A 60 -13.47 -9.82 6.26
N VAL A 61 -14.78 -9.94 6.06
CA VAL A 61 -15.45 -9.70 4.76
C VAL A 61 -15.34 -8.26 4.24
N ASP A 62 -15.09 -7.28 5.13
CA ASP A 62 -14.91 -5.87 4.76
C ASP A 62 -13.50 -5.57 4.21
N THR A 63 -12.57 -6.51 4.39
CA THR A 63 -11.19 -6.38 3.91
C THR A 63 -11.06 -7.00 2.53
N LEU A 64 -10.35 -6.31 1.64
CA LEU A 64 -10.05 -6.80 0.29
C LEU A 64 -9.37 -8.18 0.33
N PHE A 65 -9.93 -9.15 -0.40
CA PHE A 65 -9.56 -10.58 -0.38
C PHE A 65 -9.83 -11.32 0.95
N GLY A 66 -10.43 -10.67 1.95
CA GLY A 66 -10.77 -11.27 3.23
C GLY A 66 -11.73 -12.47 3.10
N ARG A 67 -12.69 -12.38 2.16
CA ARG A 67 -13.61 -13.49 1.83
C ARG A 67 -12.92 -14.75 1.29
N TRP A 68 -11.69 -14.61 0.78
CA TRP A 68 -10.93 -15.70 0.17
C TRP A 68 -9.90 -16.33 1.09
N MET A 69 -9.80 -15.89 2.36
CA MET A 69 -8.76 -16.36 3.29
C MET A 69 -8.83 -17.84 3.63
N HIS A 70 -10.02 -18.48 3.59
CA HIS A 70 -10.11 -19.94 3.73
C HIS A 70 -9.91 -20.71 2.43
N ALA A 71 -10.01 -20.03 1.28
CA ALA A 71 -9.98 -20.68 -0.03
C ALA A 71 -8.56 -20.80 -0.59
N THR A 72 -7.66 -19.88 -0.25
CA THR A 72 -6.30 -19.86 -0.79
C THR A 72 -5.29 -19.23 0.16
N ALA A 73 -4.09 -19.83 0.23
CA ALA A 73 -2.94 -19.28 0.94
C ALA A 73 -2.56 -17.87 0.47
N TRP A 74 -2.82 -17.50 -0.79
CA TRP A 74 -2.37 -16.23 -1.36
C TRP A 74 -3.22 -15.03 -0.93
N ALA A 75 -4.42 -15.26 -0.38
CA ALA A 75 -5.26 -14.19 0.15
C ALA A 75 -4.66 -13.58 1.43
N GLY A 76 -4.06 -14.40 2.31
CA GLY A 76 -3.48 -13.96 3.58
C GLY A 76 -2.43 -12.83 3.44
N PRO A 77 -1.39 -13.00 2.58
CA PRO A 77 -0.40 -11.96 2.31
C PRO A 77 -0.97 -10.65 1.81
N VAL A 78 -2.03 -10.72 1.00
CA VAL A 78 -2.64 -9.54 0.38
C VAL A 78 -3.54 -8.80 1.37
N VAL A 79 -4.28 -9.54 2.21
CA VAL A 79 -5.03 -8.99 3.34
C VAL A 79 -4.09 -8.28 4.32
N VAL A 80 -2.99 -8.95 4.69
CA VAL A 80 -1.95 -8.38 5.56
C VAL A 80 -1.33 -7.14 4.90
N LEU A 81 -1.08 -7.16 3.59
CA LEU A 81 -0.57 -6.01 2.84
C LEU A 81 -1.52 -4.81 2.91
N GLY A 82 -2.82 -5.01 2.67
CA GLY A 82 -3.83 -3.96 2.75
C GLY A 82 -3.90 -3.33 4.14
N PHE A 83 -3.93 -4.16 5.19
CA PHE A 83 -3.88 -3.69 6.58
C PHE A 83 -2.56 -2.96 6.89
N SER A 84 -1.43 -3.53 6.47
CA SER A 84 -0.10 -3.01 6.78
C SER A 84 0.16 -1.68 6.07
N GLY A 85 -0.20 -1.56 4.80
CA GLY A 85 -0.06 -0.32 4.04
C GLY A 85 -0.83 0.84 4.66
N THR A 86 -2.02 0.55 5.17
CA THR A 86 -2.90 1.54 5.78
C THR A 86 -2.46 1.94 7.19
N TRP A 87 -2.09 0.97 8.04
CA TRP A 87 -1.89 1.20 9.47
C TRP A 87 -0.46 0.93 9.94
N ALA A 88 0.09 -0.25 9.63
CA ALA A 88 1.35 -0.70 10.22
C ALA A 88 2.58 0.04 9.66
N LEU A 89 2.72 0.14 8.33
CA LEU A 89 3.89 0.73 7.67
C LEU A 89 4.10 2.21 8.04
N PRO A 90 3.06 3.07 8.12
CA PRO A 90 3.21 4.42 8.67
C PRO A 90 3.76 4.46 10.10
N LEU A 91 3.31 3.55 10.97
CA LEU A 91 3.78 3.46 12.36
C LEU A 91 5.22 2.92 12.45
N LEU A 92 5.56 1.93 11.63
CA LEU A 92 6.92 1.36 11.58
C LEU A 92 7.93 2.39 11.07
N THR A 93 7.58 3.13 10.00
CA THR A 93 8.43 4.20 9.47
C THR A 93 8.57 5.36 10.45
N SER A 94 7.48 5.73 11.14
CA SER A 94 7.46 6.66 12.27
C SER A 94 8.48 6.26 13.35
N LEU A 95 8.45 5.01 13.83
CA LEU A 95 9.34 4.58 14.90
C LEU A 95 10.82 4.50 14.48
N VAL A 96 11.10 4.01 13.27
CA VAL A 96 12.47 3.76 12.80
C VAL A 96 13.14 5.01 12.24
N ALA A 97 12.45 5.75 11.38
CA ALA A 97 13.01 6.94 10.72
C ALA A 97 12.75 8.23 11.51
N GLY A 98 11.57 8.36 12.12
CA GLY A 98 11.19 9.54 12.91
C GLY A 98 12.06 9.74 14.16
N ASP A 99 12.66 8.68 14.71
CA ASP A 99 13.52 8.77 15.89
C ASP A 99 15.03 8.71 15.62
N ALA A 100 15.43 8.54 14.35
CA ALA A 100 16.83 8.29 13.98
C ALA A 100 17.80 9.43 14.37
N PHE A 101 17.32 10.67 14.30
CA PHE A 101 18.07 11.89 14.66
C PHE A 101 17.55 12.50 15.97
N ALA A 102 16.22 12.55 16.15
CA ALA A 102 15.57 13.12 17.31
C ALA A 102 15.99 12.42 18.63
N SER A 103 16.30 11.13 18.61
CA SER A 103 16.82 10.42 19.79
C SER A 103 18.18 10.96 20.24
N GLU A 104 19.05 11.35 19.31
CA GLU A 104 20.37 11.92 19.63
C GLU A 104 20.23 13.33 20.20
N ASP A 105 19.25 14.09 19.73
CA ASP A 105 18.90 15.40 20.26
C ASP A 105 18.43 15.32 21.72
N ARG A 106 17.58 14.34 22.03
CA ARG A 106 17.07 14.13 23.40
C ARG A 106 18.13 13.59 24.36
N LEU A 107 19.00 12.70 23.88
CA LEU A 107 20.05 12.09 24.69
C LEU A 107 21.35 12.93 24.74
N GLY A 108 21.45 14.00 23.95
CA GLY A 108 22.61 14.90 23.94
C GLY A 108 23.91 14.26 23.41
N THR A 109 23.80 13.25 22.54
CA THR A 109 24.93 12.42 22.07
C THR A 109 25.72 13.03 20.91
N TRP A 110 25.21 14.12 20.30
CA TRP A 110 25.81 14.76 19.12
C TRP A 110 27.28 15.12 19.26
N ARG A 111 27.69 15.63 20.43
CA ARG A 111 29.09 16.01 20.69
C ARG A 111 30.05 14.84 20.48
N HIS A 112 29.67 13.64 20.92
CA HIS A 112 30.51 12.45 20.80
C HIS A 112 30.56 11.96 19.35
N LEU A 113 29.41 11.95 18.67
CA LEU A 113 29.33 11.52 17.26
C LEU A 113 30.12 12.45 16.32
N LEU A 114 30.04 13.76 16.54
CA LEU A 114 30.75 14.75 15.72
C LEU A 114 32.26 14.68 15.94
N VAL A 115 32.72 14.48 17.18
CA VAL A 115 34.15 14.30 17.47
C VAL A 115 34.70 13.01 16.87
N ALA A 116 33.92 11.92 16.92
CA ALA A 116 34.32 10.62 16.40
C ALA A 116 34.35 10.57 14.87
N VAL A 117 33.28 11.01 14.20
CA VAL A 117 33.13 10.87 12.74
C VAL A 117 33.68 12.07 11.96
N ARG A 118 33.68 13.27 12.58
CA ARG A 118 34.18 14.53 12.01
C ARG A 118 33.54 14.92 10.66
N SER A 119 32.36 14.39 10.32
CA SER A 119 31.64 14.72 9.08
C SER A 119 30.13 14.51 9.22
N PRO A 120 29.31 15.58 9.22
CA PRO A 120 27.85 15.47 9.25
C PRO A 120 27.29 14.65 8.08
N ARG A 121 27.89 14.79 6.88
CA ARG A 121 27.44 14.06 5.67
C ARG A 121 27.49 12.55 5.86
N ARG A 122 28.57 12.05 6.48
CA ARG A 122 28.76 10.61 6.73
C ARG A 122 27.83 10.08 7.81
N ILE A 123 27.59 10.88 8.86
CA ILE A 123 26.63 10.52 9.92
C ILE A 123 25.22 10.41 9.34
N PHE A 124 24.81 11.38 8.52
CA PHE A 124 23.50 11.35 7.87
C PHE A 124 23.34 10.11 6.99
N ALA A 125 24.32 9.83 6.12
CA ALA A 125 24.28 8.67 5.24
C ALA A 125 24.22 7.35 6.02
N ALA A 126 25.03 7.20 7.08
CA ALA A 126 25.03 6.01 7.93
C ALA A 126 23.66 5.76 8.58
N LYS A 127 23.07 6.80 9.18
CA LYS A 127 21.76 6.72 9.84
C LYS A 127 20.63 6.45 8.83
N ALA A 128 20.60 7.18 7.72
CA ALA A 128 19.58 6.99 6.69
C ALA A 128 19.63 5.58 6.09
N LEU A 129 20.82 5.05 5.79
CA LEU A 129 20.99 3.69 5.27
C LEU A 129 20.64 2.61 6.32
N ALA A 130 20.97 2.84 7.60
CA ALA A 130 20.58 1.93 8.67
C ALA A 130 19.04 1.89 8.85
N SER A 131 18.39 3.06 8.91
CA SER A 131 16.92 3.15 8.94
C SER A 131 16.28 2.47 7.73
N LEU A 132 16.80 2.70 6.52
CA LEU A 132 16.35 2.04 5.29
C LEU A 132 16.43 0.52 5.40
N THR A 133 17.58 0.00 5.85
CA THR A 133 17.80 -1.44 6.01
C THR A 133 16.79 -2.06 6.98
N VAL A 134 16.57 -1.43 8.13
CA VAL A 134 15.61 -1.91 9.13
C VAL A 134 14.19 -1.87 8.58
N ILE A 135 13.78 -0.80 7.90
CA ILE A 135 12.44 -0.70 7.29
C ILE A 135 12.22 -1.79 6.25
N VAL A 136 13.18 -2.01 5.35
CA VAL A 136 13.11 -3.08 4.34
C VAL A 136 13.03 -4.46 5.02
N LEU A 137 13.80 -4.69 6.08
CA LEU A 137 13.75 -5.93 6.86
C LEU A 137 12.38 -6.16 7.50
N LEU A 138 11.74 -5.11 8.03
CA LEU A 138 10.41 -5.20 8.63
C LEU A 138 9.34 -5.50 7.57
N VAL A 139 9.37 -4.82 6.42
CA VAL A 139 8.46 -5.08 5.29
C VAL A 139 8.65 -6.52 4.77
N ALA A 140 9.90 -6.96 4.60
CA ALA A 140 10.20 -8.33 4.19
C ALA A 140 9.68 -9.36 5.23
N GLY A 141 9.82 -9.06 6.52
CA GLY A 141 9.24 -9.87 7.59
C GLY A 141 7.73 -10.02 7.45
N LEU A 142 7.01 -8.93 7.23
CA LEU A 142 5.56 -8.95 7.04
C LEU A 142 5.15 -9.80 5.82
N ALA A 143 5.84 -9.62 4.70
CA ALA A 143 5.59 -10.34 3.46
C ALA A 143 5.87 -11.85 3.59
N ILE A 144 7.04 -12.21 4.11
CA ILE A 144 7.46 -13.61 4.27
C ILE A 144 6.58 -14.31 5.31
N SER A 145 6.36 -13.68 6.47
CA SER A 145 5.55 -14.24 7.56
C SER A 145 4.13 -14.56 7.11
N SER A 146 3.46 -13.61 6.46
CA SER A 146 2.09 -13.82 5.97
C SER A 146 2.01 -14.89 4.87
N THR A 147 3.02 -14.95 3.98
CA THR A 147 3.07 -15.94 2.89
C THR A 147 3.31 -17.34 3.42
N VAL A 148 4.30 -17.52 4.29
CA VAL A 148 4.60 -18.81 4.91
C VAL A 148 3.42 -19.27 5.77
N GLY A 149 2.82 -18.35 6.55
CA GLY A 149 1.63 -18.64 7.35
C GLY A 149 0.45 -19.12 6.51
N GLY A 150 0.16 -18.44 5.40
CA GLY A 150 -0.91 -18.84 4.47
C GLY A 150 -0.66 -20.21 3.83
N LEU A 151 0.57 -20.45 3.36
CA LEU A 151 0.93 -21.72 2.72
C LEU A 151 0.85 -22.91 3.68
N ILE A 152 1.25 -22.72 4.94
CA ILE A 152 1.16 -23.76 5.97
C ILE A 152 -0.29 -24.01 6.40
N ALA A 153 -1.09 -22.95 6.57
CA ALA A 153 -2.43 -23.06 7.15
C ALA A 153 -3.51 -23.52 6.16
N ILE A 154 -3.47 -23.04 4.91
CA ILE A 154 -4.57 -23.23 3.93
C ILE A 154 -4.12 -24.06 2.73
N GLY A 155 -2.85 -23.95 2.34
CA GLY A 155 -2.32 -24.66 1.17
C GLY A 155 -2.43 -23.89 -0.15
N ASN A 156 -1.74 -24.41 -1.16
CA ASN A 156 -1.46 -23.69 -2.40
C ASN A 156 -2.59 -23.83 -3.44
N HIS A 157 -3.61 -22.98 -3.34
CA HIS A 157 -4.77 -22.98 -4.24
C HIS A 157 -4.86 -21.73 -5.13
N PRO A 158 -5.51 -21.80 -6.31
CA PRO A 158 -5.73 -20.64 -7.17
C PRO A 158 -6.39 -19.47 -6.43
N LEU A 159 -6.00 -18.24 -6.78
CA LEU A 159 -6.57 -17.00 -6.22
C LEU A 159 -7.59 -16.42 -7.21
N ILE A 160 -8.70 -15.92 -6.71
CA ILE A 160 -9.70 -15.23 -7.55
C ILE A 160 -9.30 -13.75 -7.64
N GLY A 161 -9.12 -13.24 -8.86
CA GLY A 161 -8.82 -11.84 -9.14
C GLY A 161 -10.01 -10.92 -8.85
N LEU A 162 -9.78 -9.60 -8.91
CA LEU A 162 -10.82 -8.60 -8.64
C LEU A 162 -11.82 -8.45 -9.79
N ASP A 163 -11.51 -8.94 -10.97
CA ASP A 163 -12.47 -9.11 -12.07
C ASP A 163 -13.04 -10.54 -12.08
N GLY A 164 -12.78 -11.37 -11.05
CA GLY A 164 -13.35 -12.72 -10.94
C GLY A 164 -12.61 -13.83 -11.69
N HIS A 165 -11.58 -13.53 -12.50
CA HIS A 165 -10.79 -14.56 -13.17
C HIS A 165 -9.95 -15.36 -12.18
N LEU A 166 -9.59 -16.59 -12.55
CA LEU A 166 -8.74 -17.45 -11.73
C LEU A 166 -7.26 -17.21 -12.05
N LEU A 167 -6.49 -16.91 -11.01
CA LEU A 167 -5.04 -16.83 -11.04
C LEU A 167 -4.45 -18.18 -10.64
N THR A 168 -3.55 -18.70 -11.46
CA THR A 168 -2.77 -19.87 -11.07
C THR A 168 -1.95 -19.55 -9.82
N PRO A 169 -1.60 -20.54 -8.99
CA PRO A 169 -0.75 -20.30 -7.83
C PRO A 169 0.58 -19.60 -8.13
N ALA A 170 1.20 -19.87 -9.27
CA ALA A 170 2.44 -19.23 -9.68
C ALA A 170 2.23 -17.75 -10.04
N ASP A 171 1.16 -17.45 -10.79
CA ASP A 171 0.81 -16.07 -11.15
C ASP A 171 0.40 -15.26 -9.92
N ALA A 172 -0.35 -15.89 -9.00
CA ALA A 172 -0.72 -15.30 -7.71
C ALA A 172 0.54 -14.98 -6.90
N ALA A 173 1.48 -15.92 -6.76
CA ALA A 173 2.75 -15.71 -6.07
C ALA A 173 3.54 -14.52 -6.65
N GLY A 174 3.65 -14.44 -7.98
CA GLY A 174 4.32 -13.35 -8.67
C GLY A 174 3.65 -12.00 -8.42
N LYS A 175 2.33 -11.92 -8.50
CA LYS A 175 1.55 -10.70 -8.24
C LYS A 175 1.59 -10.27 -6.77
N VAL A 176 1.57 -11.22 -5.83
CA VAL A 176 1.73 -10.96 -4.39
C VAL A 176 3.11 -10.38 -4.10
N LEU A 177 4.18 -11.00 -4.62
CA LEU A 177 5.53 -10.50 -4.47
C LEU A 177 5.66 -9.09 -5.05
N LEU A 178 5.15 -8.87 -6.26
CA LEU A 178 5.17 -7.58 -6.93
C LEU A 178 4.41 -6.52 -6.12
N ALA A 179 3.25 -6.84 -5.56
CA ALA A 179 2.49 -5.93 -4.71
C ALA A 179 3.29 -5.50 -3.46
N TRP A 180 3.97 -6.45 -2.79
CA TRP A 180 4.86 -6.16 -1.65
C TRP A 180 6.07 -5.30 -2.04
N VAL A 181 6.64 -5.50 -3.23
CA VAL A 181 7.73 -4.65 -3.75
C VAL A 181 7.22 -3.24 -4.06
N CYS A 182 6.04 -3.11 -4.66
CA CYS A 182 5.46 -1.82 -5.02
C CYS A 182 5.20 -0.94 -3.80
N VAL A 183 4.77 -1.50 -2.65
CA VAL A 183 4.54 -0.71 -1.44
C VAL A 183 5.81 -0.20 -0.76
N LEU A 184 7.01 -0.65 -1.19
CA LEU A 184 8.25 -0.05 -0.71
C LEU A 184 8.33 1.43 -1.10
N ALA A 185 7.91 1.82 -2.30
CA ALA A 185 7.96 3.21 -2.74
C ALA A 185 7.20 4.18 -1.81
N PRO A 186 5.91 3.99 -1.50
CA PRO A 186 5.20 4.85 -0.55
C PRO A 186 5.72 4.70 0.89
N THR A 187 6.23 3.54 1.28
CA THR A 187 6.89 3.35 2.59
C THR A 187 8.16 4.20 2.71
N LEU A 188 8.96 4.29 1.64
CA LEU A 188 10.14 5.15 1.58
C LEU A 188 9.79 6.63 1.62
N ALA A 189 8.67 7.03 1.00
CA ALA A 189 8.17 8.40 1.09
C ALA A 189 7.86 8.78 2.55
N LEU A 190 7.13 7.92 3.28
CA LEU A 190 6.83 8.12 4.70
C LEU A 190 8.11 8.08 5.57
N ALA A 191 9.03 7.17 5.29
CA ALA A 191 10.32 7.11 5.97
C ALA A 191 11.13 8.40 5.78
N ALA A 192 11.18 8.94 4.56
CA ALA A 192 11.86 10.18 4.25
C ALA A 192 11.23 11.39 4.95
N ILE A 193 9.90 11.44 5.04
CA ILE A 193 9.16 12.43 5.85
C ILE A 193 9.53 12.27 7.34
N GLY A 194 9.68 11.03 7.82
CA GLY A 194 10.15 10.74 9.18
C GLY A 194 11.56 11.27 9.42
N LEU A 195 12.51 11.01 8.51
CA LEU A 195 13.86 11.56 8.59
C LEU A 195 13.85 13.09 8.60
N LEU A 196 13.04 13.71 7.73
CA LEU A 196 12.88 15.16 7.68
C LEU A 196 12.34 15.72 9.01
N GLY A 197 11.29 15.11 9.55
CA GLY A 197 10.72 15.46 10.86
C GLY A 197 11.72 15.29 11.99
N SER A 198 12.47 14.18 11.98
CA SER A 198 13.50 13.85 12.97
C SER A 198 14.62 14.89 13.01
N VAL A 199 15.03 15.40 11.85
CA VAL A 199 16.07 16.44 11.74
C VAL A 199 15.51 17.83 12.07
N ALA A 200 14.31 18.15 11.58
CA ALA A 200 13.75 19.50 11.64
C ALA A 200 13.18 19.87 13.01
N LEU A 201 12.62 18.90 13.75
CA LEU A 201 11.92 19.13 15.01
C LEU A 201 12.80 18.94 16.27
N GLY A 202 14.08 18.62 16.08
CA GLY A 202 15.10 18.59 17.12
C GLY A 202 14.72 17.67 18.29
N ARG A 203 14.65 18.24 19.50
CA ARG A 203 14.32 17.52 20.75
C ARG A 203 12.84 17.10 20.84
N SER A 204 11.96 17.68 20.03
CA SER A 204 10.53 17.40 20.11
C SER A 204 10.22 15.95 19.71
N PRO A 205 9.42 15.21 20.49
CA PRO A 205 8.96 13.88 20.10
C PRO A 205 8.04 13.93 18.87
N MET A 206 7.62 15.11 18.41
CA MET A 206 6.72 15.27 17.26
C MET A 206 7.32 14.71 15.95
N GLY A 207 8.65 14.71 15.80
CA GLY A 207 9.32 14.08 14.66
C GLY A 207 9.07 12.58 14.54
N LEU A 208 8.83 11.91 15.68
CA LEU A 208 8.39 10.53 15.72
C LEU A 208 7.01 10.38 15.08
N LEU A 209 6.04 11.20 15.47
CA LEU A 209 4.63 11.04 15.09
C LEU A 209 4.33 11.48 13.65
N LEU A 210 5.21 12.28 13.03
CA LEU A 210 4.96 12.93 11.75
C LEU A 210 4.57 11.96 10.62
N PRO A 211 5.26 10.83 10.36
CA PRO A 211 4.87 9.92 9.27
C PRO A 211 3.47 9.33 9.47
N ALA A 212 3.12 8.97 10.71
CA ALA A 212 1.82 8.41 11.03
C ALA A 212 0.69 9.43 10.84
N ILE A 213 0.89 10.68 11.31
CA ILE A 213 -0.10 11.76 11.14
C ILE A 213 -0.28 12.11 9.66
N VAL A 214 0.83 12.23 8.91
CA VAL A 214 0.77 12.53 7.47
C VAL A 214 0.07 11.41 6.71
N ALA A 215 0.41 10.15 7.00
CA ALA A 215 -0.26 9.00 6.38
C ALA A 215 -1.76 8.99 6.68
N LEU A 216 -2.15 9.21 7.93
CA LEU A 216 -3.56 9.27 8.32
C LEU A 216 -4.30 10.42 7.61
N THR A 217 -3.66 11.58 7.48
CA THR A 217 -4.24 12.73 6.77
C THR A 217 -4.41 12.43 5.27
N MET A 218 -3.42 11.80 4.65
CA MET A 218 -3.51 11.35 3.26
C MET A 218 -4.60 10.29 3.07
N GLN A 219 -4.74 9.36 4.01
CA GLN A 219 -5.77 8.34 3.99
C GLN A 219 -7.17 8.95 4.10
N LEU A 220 -7.38 9.89 5.03
CA LEU A 220 -8.64 10.62 5.14
C LEU A 220 -8.96 11.40 3.85
N ALA A 221 -7.95 12.02 3.23
CA ALA A 221 -8.11 12.68 1.94
C ALA A 221 -8.52 11.70 0.84
N GLN A 222 -8.05 10.45 0.88
CA GLN A 222 -8.45 9.41 -0.08
C GLN A 222 -9.86 8.87 0.14
N MET A 223 -10.45 9.05 1.32
CA MET A 223 -11.86 8.69 1.55
C MET A 223 -12.84 9.74 1.02
N LEU A 224 -12.39 10.98 0.79
CA LEU A 224 -13.20 12.04 0.19
C LEU A 224 -13.30 11.85 -1.33
N PRO A 225 -14.37 12.29 -2.00
CA PRO A 225 -14.53 12.21 -3.46
C PRO A 225 -13.68 13.27 -4.21
N ILE A 226 -12.36 13.26 -3.99
CA ILE A 226 -11.40 14.12 -4.69
C ILE A 226 -11.11 13.61 -6.12
N PRO A 227 -10.72 14.49 -7.06
CA PRO A 227 -10.35 14.10 -8.43
C PRO A 227 -9.20 13.09 -8.48
N VAL A 228 -9.22 12.22 -9.49
CA VAL A 228 -8.24 11.11 -9.64
C VAL A 228 -6.81 11.63 -9.70
N ALA A 229 -6.55 12.74 -10.41
CA ALA A 229 -5.22 13.32 -10.49
C ALA A 229 -4.67 13.75 -9.11
N VAL A 230 -5.53 14.25 -8.22
CA VAL A 230 -5.12 14.65 -6.86
C VAL A 230 -4.77 13.42 -6.03
N ARG A 231 -5.51 12.31 -6.18
CA ARG A 231 -5.19 11.04 -5.50
C ARG A 231 -3.85 10.51 -5.95
N LEU A 232 -3.64 10.43 -7.26
CA LEU A 232 -2.42 9.93 -7.88
C LEU A 232 -1.19 10.75 -7.48
N ALA A 233 -1.36 12.05 -7.19
CA ALA A 233 -0.31 12.93 -6.71
C ALA A 233 0.05 12.74 -5.21
N LEU A 234 -0.72 11.95 -4.46
CA LEU A 234 -0.44 11.63 -3.06
C LEU A 234 0.32 10.30 -2.96
N PRO A 235 1.45 10.25 -2.22
CA PRO A 235 2.19 9.00 -2.02
C PRO A 235 1.34 7.87 -1.45
N GLY A 236 0.34 8.19 -0.61
CA GLY A 236 -0.53 7.18 -0.01
C GLY A 236 -1.30 6.33 -1.03
N TYR A 237 -1.52 6.82 -2.27
CA TYR A 237 -2.36 6.10 -3.25
C TYR A 237 -1.70 4.79 -3.70
N ALA A 238 -0.37 4.73 -3.70
CA ALA A 238 0.34 3.49 -4.00
C ALA A 238 0.09 2.37 -2.96
N PHE A 239 -0.38 2.69 -1.75
CA PHE A 239 -0.79 1.69 -0.76
C PHE A 239 -2.13 1.00 -1.08
N THR A 240 -2.90 1.51 -2.04
CA THR A 240 -4.15 0.86 -2.51
C THR A 240 -4.08 0.47 -3.98
N ALA A 241 -3.27 1.17 -4.79
CA ALA A 241 -3.16 0.95 -6.24
C ALA A 241 -2.69 -0.47 -6.64
N TRP A 242 -1.89 -1.13 -5.80
CA TRP A 242 -1.36 -2.48 -6.05
C TRP A 242 -2.46 -3.52 -6.32
N SER A 243 -3.68 -3.29 -5.82
CA SER A 243 -4.84 -4.17 -6.07
C SER A 243 -5.17 -4.31 -7.57
N GLY A 244 -4.79 -3.31 -8.38
CA GLY A 244 -4.92 -3.36 -9.84
C GLY A 244 -4.04 -4.40 -10.53
N LEU A 245 -3.06 -5.00 -9.84
CA LEU A 245 -2.29 -6.13 -10.37
C LEU A 245 -3.13 -7.41 -10.49
N PHE A 246 -4.23 -7.49 -9.75
CA PHE A 246 -5.12 -8.65 -9.68
C PHE A 246 -6.34 -8.52 -10.60
N THR A 247 -6.32 -7.60 -11.57
CA THR A 247 -7.33 -7.45 -12.63
C THR A 247 -6.83 -7.98 -13.97
N SER A 248 -7.74 -8.31 -14.90
CA SER A 248 -7.44 -8.60 -16.31
C SER A 248 -8.18 -7.63 -17.23
N PRO A 249 -7.49 -6.74 -17.97
CA PRO A 249 -6.05 -6.48 -17.93
C PRO A 249 -5.58 -5.87 -16.60
N ALA A 250 -4.28 -5.99 -16.33
CA ALA A 250 -3.69 -5.39 -15.12
C ALA A 250 -3.63 -3.87 -15.24
N GLN A 251 -4.14 -3.16 -14.23
CA GLN A 251 -4.18 -1.69 -14.17
C GLN A 251 -2.82 -1.11 -13.73
N LEU A 252 -1.84 -1.15 -14.62
CA LEU A 252 -0.46 -0.72 -14.31
C LEU A 252 -0.28 0.81 -14.27
N GLY A 253 -1.05 1.56 -15.05
CA GLY A 253 -0.92 3.02 -15.16
C GLY A 253 -1.02 3.73 -13.80
N PRO A 254 -2.13 3.58 -13.05
CA PRO A 254 -2.29 4.18 -11.74
C PRO A 254 -1.20 3.76 -10.73
N LEU A 255 -0.78 2.49 -10.80
CA LEU A 255 0.25 1.94 -9.92
C LEU A 255 1.63 2.57 -10.18
N LEU A 256 2.04 2.67 -11.45
CA LEU A 256 3.33 3.23 -11.83
C LEU A 256 3.41 4.73 -11.54
N ILE A 257 2.31 5.47 -11.76
CA ILE A 257 2.22 6.89 -11.37
C ILE A 257 2.38 7.04 -9.86
N GLY A 258 1.64 6.24 -9.07
CA GLY A 258 1.75 6.25 -7.62
C GLY A 258 3.17 5.96 -7.14
N ILE A 259 3.82 4.94 -7.69
CA ILE A 259 5.22 4.61 -7.39
C ILE A 259 6.15 5.78 -7.72
N GLY A 260 6.03 6.35 -8.92
CA GLY A 260 6.85 7.48 -9.37
C GLY A 260 6.70 8.69 -8.44
N VAL A 261 5.47 9.06 -8.11
CA VAL A 261 5.17 10.13 -7.15
C VAL A 261 5.77 9.83 -5.78
N SER A 262 5.56 8.63 -5.23
CA SER A 262 6.14 8.24 -3.95
C SER A 262 7.67 8.33 -3.93
N LEU A 263 8.35 7.91 -5.00
CA LEU A 263 9.81 8.00 -5.11
C LEU A 263 10.30 9.44 -5.18
N VAL A 264 9.59 10.31 -5.93
CA VAL A 264 9.92 11.75 -5.97
C VAL A 264 9.77 12.37 -4.58
N TRP A 265 8.71 12.03 -3.84
CA TRP A 265 8.54 12.45 -2.45
C TRP A 265 9.66 11.93 -1.53
N ALA A 266 10.04 10.66 -1.68
CA ALA A 266 11.12 10.05 -0.90
C ALA A 266 12.46 10.76 -1.13
N VAL A 267 12.81 11.04 -2.40
CA VAL A 267 14.04 11.74 -2.77
C VAL A 267 14.00 13.19 -2.28
N ALA A 268 12.90 13.91 -2.51
CA ALA A 268 12.76 15.30 -2.11
C ALA A 268 12.85 15.46 -0.58
N ALA A 269 12.07 14.70 0.19
CA ALA A 269 12.08 14.78 1.64
C ALA A 269 13.45 14.38 2.23
N THR A 270 14.11 13.34 1.69
CA THR A 270 15.46 12.93 2.11
C THR A 270 16.50 14.02 1.79
N ALA A 271 16.43 14.64 0.61
CA ALA A 271 17.33 15.71 0.22
C ALA A 271 17.15 16.97 1.08
N LEU A 272 15.91 17.32 1.45
CA LEU A 272 15.62 18.40 2.38
C LEU A 272 16.16 18.08 3.78
N ALA A 273 15.94 16.86 4.28
CA ALA A 273 16.47 16.40 5.56
C ALA A 273 18.00 16.49 5.59
N TYR A 274 18.68 16.04 4.52
CA TYR A 274 20.12 16.14 4.37
C TYR A 274 20.62 17.59 4.37
N ARG A 275 19.96 18.47 3.60
CA ARG A 275 20.34 19.90 3.52
C ARG A 275 20.19 20.59 4.87
N LEU A 276 19.08 20.35 5.57
CA LEU A 276 18.84 20.90 6.91
C LEU A 276 19.87 20.37 7.90
N PHE A 277 20.18 19.08 7.86
CA PHE A 277 21.14 18.46 8.77
C PHE A 277 22.57 18.98 8.58
N VAL A 278 23.04 19.08 7.34
CA VAL A 278 24.42 19.54 7.04
C VAL A 278 24.62 21.03 7.35
N ARG A 279 23.55 21.83 7.29
CA ARG A 279 23.56 23.25 7.64
C ARG A 279 23.24 23.52 9.10
N ARG A 280 22.92 22.49 9.88
CA ARG A 280 22.56 22.64 11.29
C ARG A 280 23.79 23.05 12.11
N ASP A 281 23.61 24.09 12.91
CA ASP A 281 24.61 24.47 13.91
C ASP A 281 24.44 23.58 15.15
N PHE A 282 25.52 22.93 15.56
CA PHE A 282 25.57 22.05 16.73
C PHE A 282 26.19 22.74 17.95
N THR A 283 26.68 23.97 17.81
CA THR A 283 27.34 24.72 18.88
C THR A 283 26.36 25.55 19.71
N ASN A 284 25.24 25.95 19.10
CA ASN A 284 24.22 26.74 19.79
C ASN A 284 23.20 25.84 20.50
N LEU A 285 23.22 25.84 21.84
CA LEU A 285 22.32 25.03 22.68
C LEU A 285 20.88 25.57 22.75
N THR A 286 20.64 26.81 22.31
CA THR A 286 19.33 27.47 22.27
C THR A 286 18.69 27.50 20.88
N ASP A 287 19.40 27.05 19.83
CA ASP A 287 18.81 26.84 18.50
C ASP A 287 18.02 25.50 18.51
N ASP A 288 16.93 25.48 19.27
CA ASP A 288 15.95 24.40 19.31
C ASP A 288 15.16 24.41 17.98
N GLY A 289 15.81 23.98 16.89
CA GLY A 289 15.19 23.70 15.59
C GLY A 289 14.10 24.71 15.22
N ALA A 290 14.44 26.00 15.13
CA ALA A 290 13.49 27.09 15.01
C ALA A 290 12.36 26.73 14.03
N GLY A 291 11.11 26.61 14.51
CA GLY A 291 9.97 26.13 13.73
C GLY A 291 9.79 26.82 12.37
N ARG A 292 10.28 28.06 12.24
CA ARG A 292 10.36 28.81 10.97
C ARG A 292 11.22 28.12 9.89
N ARG A 293 12.37 27.53 10.23
CA ARG A 293 13.22 26.75 9.30
C ARG A 293 12.57 25.40 8.96
N ALA A 294 11.88 24.76 9.91
CA ALA A 294 11.14 23.53 9.65
C ALA A 294 9.96 23.76 8.68
N LEU A 295 9.23 24.87 8.85
CA LEU A 295 8.13 25.27 7.98
C LEU A 295 8.62 25.66 6.58
N THR A 296 9.59 26.58 6.49
CA THR A 296 10.07 27.12 5.19
C THR A 296 10.97 26.15 4.44
N GLY A 297 11.79 25.37 5.15
CA GLY A 297 12.75 24.43 4.56
C GLY A 297 12.27 22.99 4.47
N GLY A 298 11.16 22.64 5.11
CA GLY A 298 10.59 21.28 5.13
C GLY A 298 9.18 21.22 4.54
N LEU A 299 8.20 21.84 5.21
CA LEU A 299 6.79 21.74 4.83
C LEU A 299 6.48 22.42 3.48
N LEU A 300 6.89 23.67 3.31
CA LEU A 300 6.57 24.45 2.11
C LEU A 300 7.06 23.78 0.81
N PRO A 301 8.30 23.27 0.70
CA PRO A 301 8.74 22.52 -0.48
C PRO A 301 7.91 21.27 -0.79
N LEU A 302 7.42 20.55 0.23
CA LEU A 302 6.57 19.37 0.03
C LEU A 302 5.17 19.76 -0.44
N VAL A 303 4.62 20.88 0.03
CA VAL A 303 3.37 21.44 -0.48
C VAL A 303 3.52 21.89 -1.94
N VAL A 304 4.62 22.56 -2.28
CA VAL A 304 4.94 22.92 -3.68
C VAL A 304 5.08 21.65 -4.53
N LEU A 305 5.75 20.62 -4.02
CA LEU A 305 5.89 19.34 -4.71
C LEU A 305 4.53 18.68 -4.98
N LEU A 306 3.60 18.73 -4.03
CA LEU A 306 2.23 18.26 -4.23
C LEU A 306 1.55 19.03 -5.37
N GLY A 307 1.61 20.36 -5.35
CA GLY A 307 1.03 21.21 -6.40
C GLY A 307 1.61 20.92 -7.79
N VAL A 308 2.94 20.75 -7.88
CA VAL A 308 3.60 20.36 -9.14
C VAL A 308 3.19 18.95 -9.58
N SER A 309 3.11 18.00 -8.64
CA SER A 309 2.69 16.63 -8.96
C SER A 309 1.26 16.61 -9.52
N ILE A 310 0.34 17.39 -8.93
CA ILE A 310 -1.03 17.56 -9.46
C ILE A 310 -0.98 18.19 -10.86
N GLY A 311 -0.20 19.25 -11.05
CA GLY A 311 -0.07 19.95 -12.33
C GLY A 311 0.54 19.12 -13.45
N VAL A 312 1.35 18.09 -13.12
CA VAL A 312 1.92 17.14 -14.08
C VAL A 312 0.97 15.97 -14.34
N VAL A 313 0.40 15.38 -13.29
CA VAL A 313 -0.46 14.18 -13.40
C VAL A 313 -1.77 14.50 -14.14
N THR A 314 -2.37 15.67 -13.91
CA THR A 314 -3.64 16.06 -14.53
C THR A 314 -3.57 16.03 -16.07
N PRO A 315 -2.67 16.76 -16.75
CA PRO A 315 -2.57 16.70 -18.21
C PRO A 315 -2.02 15.37 -18.72
N ALA A 316 -1.13 14.69 -17.97
CA ALA A 316 -0.55 13.42 -18.40
C ALA A 316 -1.57 12.27 -18.43
N THR A 317 -2.65 12.37 -17.65
CA THR A 317 -3.67 11.32 -17.53
C THR A 317 -5.02 11.72 -18.11
N GLY A 318 -5.25 13.01 -18.38
CA GLY A 318 -6.57 13.54 -18.74
C GLY A 318 -7.62 13.45 -17.62
N ALA A 319 -7.22 13.02 -16.41
CA ALA A 319 -8.14 12.68 -15.35
C ALA A 319 -8.57 13.91 -14.53
N THR A 320 -9.63 14.58 -14.98
CA THR A 320 -10.20 15.78 -14.32
C THR A 320 -11.33 15.45 -13.33
N GLY A 321 -11.97 14.29 -13.48
CA GLY A 321 -13.12 13.86 -12.67
C GLY A 321 -12.80 12.74 -11.67
N SER A 322 -13.84 12.02 -11.25
CA SER A 322 -13.76 10.86 -10.36
C SER A 322 -13.23 9.60 -11.05
N GLY A 323 -13.30 9.53 -12.39
CA GLY A 323 -12.97 8.33 -13.17
C GLY A 323 -13.98 7.20 -13.05
N ILE A 324 -15.05 7.38 -12.25
CA ILE A 324 -16.12 6.42 -12.01
C ILE A 324 -17.32 6.84 -12.86
N GLU A 325 -17.44 6.22 -14.02
CA GLU A 325 -18.46 6.47 -15.03
C GLU A 325 -19.39 5.26 -15.15
N GLN A 326 -20.66 5.51 -15.46
CA GLN A 326 -21.70 4.48 -15.59
C GLN A 326 -21.28 3.33 -16.51
N GLU A 327 -20.72 3.64 -17.68
CA GLU A 327 -20.27 2.65 -18.66
C GLU A 327 -19.18 1.73 -18.08
N LYS A 328 -18.20 2.30 -17.39
CA LYS A 328 -17.11 1.53 -16.74
C LYS A 328 -17.66 0.61 -15.63
N VAL A 329 -18.62 1.09 -14.84
CA VAL A 329 -19.28 0.29 -13.81
C VAL A 329 -20.03 -0.88 -14.44
N GLN A 330 -20.82 -0.61 -15.49
CA GLN A 330 -21.56 -1.65 -16.21
C GLN A 330 -20.62 -2.72 -16.79
N GLN A 331 -19.56 -2.31 -17.47
CA GLN A 331 -18.60 -3.23 -18.06
C GLN A 331 -17.88 -4.06 -16.99
N SER A 332 -17.45 -3.44 -15.90
CA SER A 332 -16.77 -4.12 -14.80
C SER A 332 -17.67 -5.15 -14.12
N VAL A 333 -18.93 -4.80 -13.83
CA VAL A 333 -19.90 -5.71 -13.21
C VAL A 333 -20.23 -6.89 -14.12
N ALA A 334 -20.46 -6.63 -15.41
CA ALA A 334 -20.73 -7.68 -16.39
C ALA A 334 -19.55 -8.67 -16.51
N THR A 335 -18.33 -8.15 -16.55
CA THR A 335 -17.09 -8.95 -16.64
C THR A 335 -16.90 -9.80 -15.39
N ALA A 336 -16.98 -9.18 -14.21
CA ALA A 336 -16.85 -9.88 -12.94
C ALA A 336 -17.92 -10.98 -12.77
N PHE A 337 -19.17 -10.67 -13.11
CA PHE A 337 -20.25 -11.64 -13.07
C PHE A 337 -19.98 -12.82 -14.00
N ALA A 338 -19.56 -12.58 -15.25
CA ALA A 338 -19.31 -13.65 -16.21
C ALA A 338 -18.21 -14.61 -15.73
N HIS A 339 -17.10 -14.09 -15.19
CA HIS A 339 -16.03 -14.92 -14.65
C HIS A 339 -16.48 -15.74 -13.42
N LEU A 340 -17.16 -15.09 -12.46
CA LEU A 340 -17.62 -15.74 -11.23
C LEU A 340 -18.75 -16.75 -11.48
N TYR A 341 -19.59 -16.52 -12.50
CA TYR A 341 -20.63 -17.47 -12.91
C TYR A 341 -20.03 -18.79 -13.41
N ARG A 342 -18.94 -18.72 -14.18
CA ARG A 342 -18.22 -19.93 -14.63
C ARG A 342 -17.61 -20.69 -13.46
N LEU A 343 -17.04 -19.97 -12.50
CA LEU A 343 -16.52 -20.56 -11.28
C LEU A 343 -17.63 -21.29 -10.49
N GLN A 344 -18.77 -20.63 -10.28
CA GLN A 344 -19.91 -21.23 -9.58
C GLN A 344 -20.45 -22.46 -10.31
N THR A 345 -20.61 -22.37 -11.63
CA THR A 345 -21.07 -23.46 -12.50
C THR A 345 -20.17 -24.69 -12.33
N LYS A 346 -18.85 -24.50 -12.30
CA LYS A 346 -17.88 -25.57 -12.03
C LYS A 346 -18.01 -26.13 -10.62
N GLN A 347 -18.16 -25.28 -9.60
CA GLN A 347 -18.31 -25.69 -8.19
C GLN A 347 -19.59 -26.51 -7.95
N LEU A 348 -20.67 -26.19 -8.68
CA LEU A 348 -21.96 -26.85 -8.61
C LEU A 348 -22.10 -28.03 -9.60
N ASN A 349 -21.03 -28.35 -10.33
CA ASN A 349 -21.01 -29.41 -11.35
C ASN A 349 -22.13 -29.27 -12.42
N ARG A 350 -22.41 -28.02 -12.82
CA ARG A 350 -23.34 -27.67 -13.91
C ARG A 350 -22.61 -27.76 -15.27
N PRO A 351 -23.33 -27.86 -16.40
CA PRO A 351 -22.73 -27.83 -17.74
C PRO A 351 -21.85 -26.59 -17.94
N ASP A 352 -20.67 -26.76 -18.52
CA ASP A 352 -19.72 -25.65 -18.73
C ASP A 352 -20.27 -24.64 -19.75
N VAL A 353 -20.10 -23.35 -19.45
CA VAL A 353 -20.55 -22.24 -20.30
C VAL A 353 -19.39 -21.25 -20.42
N THR A 354 -19.14 -20.77 -21.63
CA THR A 354 -18.11 -19.75 -21.90
C THR A 354 -18.67 -18.34 -21.67
N GLU A 355 -17.80 -17.37 -21.37
CA GLU A 355 -18.20 -15.95 -21.25
C GLU A 355 -18.89 -15.42 -22.51
N ALA A 356 -18.41 -15.84 -23.68
CA ALA A 356 -18.99 -15.46 -24.97
C ALA A 356 -20.41 -16.02 -25.18
N GLN A 357 -20.72 -17.18 -24.58
CA GLN A 357 -22.07 -17.74 -24.58
C GLN A 357 -22.97 -17.04 -23.57
N LEU A 358 -22.44 -16.69 -22.39
CA LEU A 358 -23.19 -15.98 -21.35
C LEU A 358 -23.71 -14.62 -21.83
N LYS A 359 -22.93 -13.93 -22.69
CA LYS A 359 -23.24 -12.57 -23.17
C LYS A 359 -23.73 -11.67 -22.03
N ALA A 360 -23.03 -11.73 -20.90
CA ALA A 360 -23.43 -11.03 -19.70
C ALA A 360 -23.38 -9.52 -19.95
N THR A 361 -24.45 -8.82 -19.60
CA THR A 361 -24.56 -7.36 -19.67
C THR A 361 -25.05 -6.84 -18.34
N ALA A 362 -24.64 -5.64 -17.95
CA ALA A 362 -25.16 -4.98 -16.76
C ALA A 362 -25.75 -3.62 -17.14
N ALA A 363 -26.92 -3.30 -16.60
CA ALA A 363 -27.52 -1.98 -16.62
C ALA A 363 -27.43 -1.41 -15.21
N CYS A 364 -26.60 -0.39 -15.02
CA CYS A 364 -26.33 0.20 -13.71
C CYS A 364 -26.85 1.63 -13.66
N THR A 365 -27.55 1.98 -12.59
CA THR A 365 -27.97 3.35 -12.30
C THR A 365 -27.42 3.78 -10.94
N LYS A 366 -27.28 5.09 -10.75
CA LYS A 366 -26.83 5.69 -9.50
C LYS A 366 -27.77 6.83 -9.14
N GLY A 367 -28.41 6.75 -7.99
CA GLY A 367 -29.52 7.66 -7.66
C GLY A 367 -30.72 7.47 -8.59
N GLY A 368 -31.74 8.33 -8.46
CA GLY A 368 -32.90 8.33 -9.37
C GLY A 368 -32.57 8.90 -10.77
N ASP A 369 -33.52 8.81 -11.70
CA ASP A 369 -33.35 9.08 -13.15
C ASP A 369 -32.91 10.51 -13.54
N GLN A 370 -32.70 11.43 -12.59
CA GLN A 370 -32.39 12.85 -12.84
C GLN A 370 -30.93 13.26 -12.60
N VAL A 371 -30.05 12.35 -12.17
CA VAL A 371 -28.63 12.65 -11.92
C VAL A 371 -27.76 11.82 -12.84
N ALA A 372 -26.74 12.44 -13.46
CA ALA A 372 -25.74 11.68 -14.23
C ALA A 372 -25.09 10.63 -13.31
N ALA A 373 -25.16 9.35 -13.68
CA ALA A 373 -24.68 8.25 -12.86
C ALA A 373 -23.15 8.21 -12.82
N GLN A 374 -22.55 8.94 -11.87
CA GLN A 374 -21.09 9.07 -11.74
C GLN A 374 -20.62 9.20 -10.29
N GLY A 375 -19.37 8.79 -10.05
CA GLY A 375 -18.68 8.95 -8.76
C GLY A 375 -18.93 7.83 -7.75
N ALA A 376 -18.20 7.89 -6.63
CA ALA A 376 -18.29 6.96 -5.50
C ALA A 376 -19.62 7.06 -4.74
N GLY A 377 -20.00 6.01 -4.01
CA GLY A 377 -21.22 5.91 -3.21
C GLY A 377 -21.77 4.50 -3.11
N ASN A 378 -22.71 4.30 -2.19
CA ASN A 378 -23.43 3.05 -1.93
C ASN A 378 -24.83 3.01 -2.56
N ASP A 379 -25.10 3.91 -3.49
CA ASP A 379 -26.37 4.16 -4.15
C ASP A 379 -26.39 3.66 -5.61
N TRP A 380 -25.42 2.80 -5.96
CA TRP A 380 -25.36 2.14 -7.26
C TRP A 380 -26.22 0.88 -7.24
N ARG A 381 -27.09 0.74 -8.24
CA ARG A 381 -27.91 -0.46 -8.47
C ARG A 381 -27.67 -0.97 -9.87
N CYS A 382 -27.24 -2.22 -9.98
CA CYS A 382 -26.98 -2.88 -11.25
C CYS A 382 -27.93 -4.06 -11.44
N VAL A 383 -28.55 -4.15 -12.62
CA VAL A 383 -29.26 -5.34 -13.07
C VAL A 383 -28.38 -6.05 -14.08
N VAL A 384 -27.92 -7.25 -13.73
CA VAL A 384 -27.13 -8.10 -14.61
C VAL A 384 -28.06 -9.05 -15.34
N THR A 385 -27.88 -9.15 -16.65
CA THR A 385 -28.63 -10.04 -17.54
C THR A 385 -27.64 -10.97 -18.23
N TRP A 386 -27.92 -12.27 -18.27
CA TRP A 386 -27.11 -13.26 -18.98
C TRP A 386 -27.99 -14.28 -19.71
N HIS A 387 -27.40 -14.99 -20.66
CA HIS A 387 -28.06 -15.99 -21.48
C HIS A 387 -27.39 -17.35 -21.27
N LEU A 388 -28.18 -18.42 -21.25
CA LEU A 388 -27.66 -19.78 -21.19
C LEU A 388 -27.88 -20.47 -22.53
N PRO A 389 -26.97 -21.36 -22.97
CA PRO A 389 -27.24 -22.22 -24.12
C PRO A 389 -28.50 -23.04 -23.84
N ASP A 390 -29.33 -23.22 -24.87
CA ASP A 390 -30.56 -24.02 -24.82
C ASP A 390 -31.68 -23.49 -23.89
N VAL A 391 -31.60 -22.22 -23.46
CA VAL A 391 -32.64 -21.53 -22.69
C VAL A 391 -33.00 -20.20 -23.36
N GLU A 392 -34.26 -20.04 -23.78
CA GLU A 392 -34.71 -18.80 -24.43
C GLU A 392 -34.84 -17.61 -23.46
N ALA A 393 -35.15 -17.88 -22.20
CA ALA A 393 -35.31 -16.83 -21.19
C ALA A 393 -33.94 -16.34 -20.68
N ALA A 394 -33.72 -15.02 -20.70
CA ALA A 394 -32.56 -14.41 -20.09
C ALA A 394 -32.66 -14.48 -18.56
N GLY A 395 -31.58 -14.92 -17.90
CA GLY A 395 -31.46 -14.84 -16.45
C GLY A 395 -31.16 -13.40 -16.03
N THR A 396 -31.71 -12.98 -14.88
CA THR A 396 -31.45 -11.65 -14.32
C THR A 396 -31.11 -11.73 -12.83
N ALA A 397 -30.24 -10.84 -12.37
CA ALA A 397 -29.87 -10.69 -10.97
C ALA A 397 -29.61 -9.23 -10.65
N VAL A 398 -30.03 -8.77 -9.47
CA VAL A 398 -29.79 -7.40 -9.03
C VAL A 398 -28.61 -7.38 -8.06
N TYR A 399 -27.76 -6.38 -8.20
CA TYR A 399 -26.64 -6.10 -7.31
C TYR A 399 -26.71 -4.65 -6.81
N GLN A 400 -26.56 -4.47 -5.50
CA GLN A 400 -26.31 -3.18 -4.89
C GLN A 400 -24.80 -3.00 -4.73
N LEU A 401 -24.28 -1.85 -5.16
CA LEU A 401 -22.85 -1.61 -5.17
C LEU A 401 -22.48 -0.50 -4.19
N ASP A 402 -21.46 -0.76 -3.38
CA ASP A 402 -20.72 0.26 -2.65
C ASP A 402 -19.38 0.52 -3.33
N VAL A 403 -19.30 1.65 -4.05
CA VAL A 403 -18.14 2.06 -4.83
C VAL A 403 -17.33 3.07 -4.03
N THR A 404 -16.09 2.72 -3.70
CA THR A 404 -15.16 3.62 -3.00
C THR A 404 -14.46 4.58 -3.97
N PRO A 405 -13.98 5.74 -3.49
CA PRO A 405 -13.41 6.75 -4.37
C PRO A 405 -12.09 6.39 -5.07
N ASP A 406 -11.43 5.30 -4.66
CA ASP A 406 -10.26 4.70 -5.33
C ASP A 406 -10.65 3.64 -6.39
N GLY A 407 -11.95 3.50 -6.69
CA GLY A 407 -12.47 2.66 -7.77
C GLY A 407 -12.72 1.21 -7.37
N ARG A 408 -12.46 0.81 -6.13
CA ARG A 408 -12.91 -0.49 -5.62
C ARG A 408 -14.42 -0.45 -5.42
N TYR A 409 -15.10 -1.57 -5.64
CA TYR A 409 -16.48 -1.71 -5.20
C TYR A 409 -16.77 -3.10 -4.65
N VAL A 410 -17.75 -3.15 -3.75
CA VAL A 410 -18.37 -4.38 -3.27
C VAL A 410 -19.75 -4.48 -3.92
N ALA A 411 -20.02 -5.57 -4.61
CA ALA A 411 -21.33 -5.87 -5.17
C ALA A 411 -22.03 -6.89 -4.28
N ASP A 412 -23.14 -6.49 -3.67
CA ASP A 412 -24.00 -7.34 -2.84
C ASP A 412 -25.23 -7.78 -3.66
N GLY A 413 -25.38 -9.09 -3.81
CA GLY A 413 -26.37 -9.69 -4.69
C GLY A 413 -27.72 -9.90 -4.01
N ASP A 414 -28.75 -9.27 -4.57
CA ASP A 414 -30.15 -9.51 -4.22
C ASP A 414 -30.89 -10.01 -5.48
N GLY A 415 -30.79 -11.30 -5.76
CA GLY A 415 -31.35 -11.90 -6.98
C GLY A 415 -31.83 -13.34 -6.76
N PRO A 416 -32.03 -14.11 -7.85
CA PRO A 416 -32.62 -15.44 -7.76
C PRO A 416 -31.81 -16.37 -6.85
N LYS A 417 -32.52 -17.18 -6.07
CA LYS A 417 -31.94 -18.10 -5.07
C LYS A 417 -30.92 -19.06 -5.67
N GLU A 418 -31.07 -19.36 -6.95
CA GLU A 418 -30.25 -20.30 -7.71
C GLU A 418 -28.87 -19.73 -8.10
N VAL A 419 -28.68 -18.41 -7.96
CA VAL A 419 -27.47 -17.68 -8.39
C VAL A 419 -26.83 -16.94 -7.22
N ASN A 420 -27.48 -15.92 -6.65
CA ASN A 420 -26.90 -15.05 -5.63
C ASN A 420 -27.70 -15.03 -4.31
N GLY A 421 -28.84 -15.74 -4.20
CA GLY A 421 -29.68 -15.67 -3.00
C GLY A 421 -29.24 -16.49 -1.77
N PHE A 422 -28.13 -17.24 -1.82
CA PHE A 422 -27.58 -17.95 -0.65
C PHE A 422 -26.06 -17.73 -0.52
N PHE A 423 -25.60 -17.54 0.72
CA PHE A 423 -24.18 -17.34 1.05
C PHE A 423 -23.33 -18.60 0.79
N LEU A 424 -23.85 -19.79 1.06
CA LEU A 424 -23.15 -21.05 0.84
C LEU A 424 -23.74 -21.80 -0.36
N VAL A 425 -22.85 -22.35 -1.18
CA VAL A 425 -23.15 -23.34 -2.21
C VAL A 425 -22.59 -24.69 -1.80
N ARG A 426 -23.37 -25.75 -2.00
CA ARG A 426 -22.92 -27.11 -1.73
C ARG A 426 -22.08 -27.60 -2.90
N THR A 427 -20.80 -27.82 -2.65
CA THR A 427 -19.86 -28.36 -3.64
C THR A 427 -19.55 -29.83 -3.34
N PRO A 428 -18.98 -30.58 -4.28
CA PRO A 428 -18.52 -31.96 -4.02
C PRO A 428 -17.51 -32.10 -2.89
N GLN A 429 -16.83 -31.01 -2.50
CA GLN A 429 -15.80 -30.96 -1.47
C GLN A 429 -16.32 -30.45 -0.11
N GLY A 430 -17.60 -30.07 -0.03
CA GLY A 430 -18.22 -29.45 1.14
C GLY A 430 -18.92 -28.14 0.80
N ASP A 431 -19.47 -27.48 1.82
CA ASP A 431 -20.08 -26.16 1.66
C ASP A 431 -19.00 -25.11 1.43
N ALA A 432 -19.14 -24.32 0.37
CA ALA A 432 -18.22 -23.25 0.02
C ALA A 432 -18.96 -21.92 -0.11
N PRO A 433 -18.30 -20.77 0.14
CA PRO A 433 -18.89 -19.46 -0.13
C PRO A 433 -19.31 -19.33 -1.59
N ASN A 434 -20.52 -18.83 -1.81
CA ASN A 434 -21.06 -18.54 -3.11
C ASN A 434 -20.32 -17.33 -3.73
N PRO A 435 -19.57 -17.51 -4.83
CA PRO A 435 -18.81 -16.42 -5.44
C PRO A 435 -19.70 -15.28 -5.98
N LEU A 436 -20.99 -15.55 -6.26
CA LEU A 436 -21.93 -14.57 -6.80
C LEU A 436 -22.84 -13.93 -5.75
N TRP A 437 -22.79 -14.39 -4.49
CA TRP A 437 -23.55 -13.77 -3.40
C TRP A 437 -23.03 -12.36 -3.11
N GLN A 438 -21.71 -12.22 -2.93
CA GLN A 438 -21.06 -10.93 -2.79
C GLN A 438 -19.63 -11.01 -3.33
N PHE A 439 -19.22 -10.04 -4.15
CA PHE A 439 -17.87 -10.00 -4.72
C PHE A 439 -17.25 -8.61 -4.69
N ASP A 440 -15.91 -8.58 -4.61
CA ASP A 440 -15.13 -7.35 -4.72
C ASP A 440 -14.65 -7.20 -6.16
N ALA A 441 -14.65 -5.96 -6.67
CA ALA A 441 -14.05 -5.65 -7.95
C ALA A 441 -13.44 -4.25 -8.00
N LYS A 442 -12.74 -3.94 -9.09
CA LYS A 442 -11.98 -2.70 -9.24
C LYS A 442 -12.14 -2.07 -10.62
N LEU A 443 -12.55 -0.81 -10.63
CA LEU A 443 -12.71 0.04 -11.81
C LEU A 443 -11.38 0.64 -12.27
N GLU A 444 -11.21 0.74 -13.59
CA GLU A 444 -10.13 1.52 -14.21
C GLU A 444 -10.49 3.01 -14.18
N LEU A 445 -9.87 3.76 -13.26
CA LEU A 445 -10.18 5.19 -13.09
C LEU A 445 -9.63 6.09 -14.19
N LEU A 446 -8.55 5.66 -14.85
CA LEU A 446 -7.98 6.40 -15.96
C LEU A 446 -8.71 6.05 -17.26
N SER A 447 -8.81 7.00 -18.18
CA SER A 447 -9.27 6.70 -19.52
C SER A 447 -8.23 5.84 -20.20
N ALA A 448 -8.64 4.74 -20.84
CA ALA A 448 -7.73 3.96 -21.65
C ALA A 448 -7.12 4.89 -22.70
N THR A 449 -5.80 5.07 -22.67
CA THR A 449 -5.09 5.70 -23.79
C THR A 449 -5.47 4.90 -25.03
N PRO A 450 -5.86 5.53 -26.16
CA PRO A 450 -6.07 4.78 -27.39
C PRO A 450 -4.78 3.99 -27.63
N LYS A 451 -4.90 2.66 -27.72
CA LYS A 451 -3.83 1.88 -28.33
C LYS A 451 -3.77 2.35 -29.78
N GLU A 452 -2.72 3.08 -30.14
CA GLU A 452 -2.34 3.26 -31.54
C GLU A 452 -2.03 1.92 -32.20
#